data_AF-A0A1Y2WWQ8-F1
#
_entry.id   AF-A0A1Y2WWQ8-F1
#
_cell.length_a   1.000
_cell.length_b   1.000
_cell.length_c   1.000
_cell.angle_alpha   90.00
_cell.angle_beta   90.00
_cell.angle_gamma   90.00
#
_symmetry.space_group_name_H-M   'P 1'
#
loop_
_entity.id
_entity.type
_entity.pdbx_description
1 polymer ?
#
loop_
_entity_poly.entity_id
_entity_poly.type
_entity_poly.pdbx_seq_one_letter_code
_entity_poly.pdbx_strand_id
1 'polypeptide(L)'
;MEQPEQYPYYKIHDREDSSNSNRYKVYVVLIDSDDGRAYEKLSTDSERLDYMRTHAHDSWDVVRPNAAFYEDHESRKRYVIKVDSPEYEGLQKTMKDGECYLEGTKEFDDMLRYYRDHATTVEDLPSNPPCC
;
A
#
# COMPACT_ATOMS: atom_id res chain seq x y z
N MET A 1 -12.37 8.16 24.83
CA MET A 1 -12.14 7.12 23.83
C MET A 1 -10.82 6.47 24.21
N GLU A 2 -10.87 5.26 24.76
CA GLU A 2 -9.66 4.50 25.09
C GLU A 2 -8.95 4.15 23.79
N GLN A 3 -7.65 4.42 23.72
CA GLN A 3 -6.82 3.92 22.63
C GLN A 3 -6.90 2.39 22.65
N PRO A 4 -7.07 1.70 21.50
CA PRO A 4 -7.09 0.25 21.50
C PRO A 4 -5.76 -0.24 22.08
N GLU A 5 -5.83 -1.07 23.13
CA GLU A 5 -4.67 -1.71 23.73
C GLU A 5 -3.83 -2.33 22.61
N GLN A 6 -2.63 -1.79 22.41
CA GLN A 6 -1.75 -2.21 21.34
C GLN A 6 -1.05 -3.48 21.80
N TYR A 7 -1.74 -4.63 21.67
CA TYR A 7 -1.17 -5.92 22.02
C TYR A 7 0.04 -6.22 21.11
N PRO A 8 1.15 -6.72 21.65
CA PRO A 8 2.30 -7.09 20.84
C PRO A 8 1.94 -8.28 19.93
N TYR A 9 2.31 -8.20 18.64
CA TYR A 9 1.97 -9.23 17.65
C TYR A 9 3.10 -9.47 16.63
N TYR A 10 3.12 -10.68 16.07
CA TYR A 10 3.82 -10.99 14.81
C TYR A 10 2.88 -10.76 13.63
N LYS A 11 3.44 -10.30 12.51
CA LYS A 11 2.69 -10.03 11.27
C LYS A 11 3.47 -10.52 10.05
N ILE A 12 2.82 -11.32 9.20
CA ILE A 12 3.36 -11.72 7.90
C ILE A 12 2.42 -11.24 6.80
N HIS A 13 3.00 -10.75 5.70
CA HIS A 13 2.29 -10.45 4.45
C HIS A 13 2.55 -11.58 3.45
N ASP A 14 1.51 -12.35 3.14
CA ASP A 14 1.53 -13.45 2.18
C ASP A 14 1.03 -12.94 0.83
N ARG A 15 1.97 -12.73 -0.09
CA ARG A 15 1.65 -12.28 -1.45
C ARG A 15 1.17 -13.48 -2.24
N GLU A 16 -0.04 -13.43 -2.79
CA GLU A 16 -0.46 -14.46 -3.74
C GLU A 16 0.52 -14.47 -4.93
N ASP A 17 1.00 -15.65 -5.33
CA ASP A 17 1.99 -15.90 -6.39
C ASP A 17 1.54 -15.50 -7.82
N SER A 18 0.53 -14.65 -7.96
CA SER A 18 0.23 -14.06 -9.25
C SER A 18 1.15 -12.87 -9.46
N SER A 19 1.88 -12.88 -10.58
CA SER A 19 2.82 -11.83 -10.98
C SER A 19 2.21 -10.42 -11.06
N ASN A 20 0.89 -10.28 -10.91
CA ASN A 20 0.13 -9.03 -10.97
C ASN A 20 -0.86 -8.82 -9.80
N SER A 21 -0.85 -9.65 -8.75
CA SER A 21 -1.75 -9.42 -7.61
C SER A 21 -1.10 -8.44 -6.63
N ASN A 22 -1.68 -7.26 -6.55
CA ASN A 22 -1.51 -6.39 -5.39
C ASN A 22 -2.36 -6.82 -4.20
N ARG A 23 -2.89 -8.03 -4.27
CA ARG A 23 -3.60 -8.68 -3.20
C ARG A 23 -2.58 -9.47 -2.41
N TYR A 24 -2.57 -9.23 -1.11
CA TYR A 24 -1.82 -10.05 -0.17
C TYR A 24 -2.69 -10.26 1.04
N LYS A 25 -2.57 -11.46 1.62
CA LYS A 25 -3.22 -11.79 2.87
C LYS A 25 -2.29 -11.43 4.01
N VAL A 26 -2.83 -10.78 5.02
CA VAL A 26 -2.09 -10.45 6.23
C VAL A 26 -2.52 -11.42 7.31
N TYR A 27 -1.55 -11.98 8.01
CA TYR A 27 -1.77 -12.84 9.17
C TYR A 27 -1.18 -12.20 10.42
N VAL A 28 -1.90 -12.33 11.53
CA VAL A 28 -1.47 -11.81 12.84
C VAL A 28 -1.55 -12.91 13.89
N VAL A 29 -0.51 -13.03 14.71
CA VAL A 29 -0.49 -13.88 15.91
C VAL A 29 -0.03 -13.01 17.09
N LEU A 30 -0.76 -13.05 18.20
CA LEU A 30 -0.43 -12.30 19.41
C LEU A 30 0.78 -12.94 20.11
N ILE A 31 1.77 -12.14 20.52
CA ILE A 31 3.02 -12.65 21.11
C ILE A 31 2.76 -13.41 22.42
N ASP A 32 1.84 -12.91 23.25
CA ASP A 32 1.55 -13.48 24.56
C ASP A 32 0.68 -14.76 24.52
N SER A 33 0.22 -15.16 23.33
CA SER A 33 -0.56 -16.38 23.11
C SER A 33 0.31 -17.65 23.08
N ASP A 34 -0.31 -18.82 23.24
CA ASP A 34 0.38 -20.10 23.03
C ASP A 34 0.92 -20.21 21.60
N ASP A 35 0.17 -19.69 20.61
CA ASP A 35 0.61 -19.63 19.22
C ASP A 35 1.78 -18.68 19.02
N GLY A 36 1.85 -17.56 19.76
CA GLY A 36 2.99 -16.64 19.72
C GLY A 36 4.28 -17.30 20.19
N ARG A 37 4.21 -18.05 21.31
CA ARG A 37 5.34 -18.85 21.82
C ARG A 37 5.72 -20.01 20.91
N ALA A 38 4.76 -20.59 20.18
CA ALA A 38 5.03 -21.62 19.18
C ALA A 38 5.70 -21.03 17.94
N TYR A 39 5.21 -19.88 17.47
CA TYR A 39 5.74 -19.14 16.35
C TYR A 39 7.21 -18.73 16.56
N GLU A 40 7.60 -18.28 17.77
CA GLU A 40 8.99 -17.91 18.09
C GLU A 40 9.99 -19.06 17.91
N LYS A 41 9.54 -20.30 18.09
CA LYS A 41 10.41 -21.49 17.99
C LYS A 41 10.67 -21.92 16.54
N LEU A 42 9.93 -21.34 15.58
CA LEU A 42 10.09 -21.64 14.16
C LEU A 42 11.33 -20.95 13.60
N SER A 43 12.09 -21.69 12.80
CA SER A 43 13.46 -21.34 12.43
C SER A 43 13.55 -20.65 11.06
N THR A 44 12.56 -20.86 10.20
CA THR A 44 12.52 -20.31 8.84
C THR A 44 11.26 -19.50 8.59
N ASP A 45 11.34 -18.55 7.65
CA ASP A 45 10.18 -17.75 7.25
C ASP A 45 9.09 -18.57 6.56
N SER A 46 9.46 -19.65 5.86
CA SER A 46 8.50 -20.60 5.28
C SER A 46 7.69 -21.32 6.36
N GLU A 47 8.35 -21.85 7.38
CA GLU A 47 7.68 -22.51 8.51
C GLU A 47 6.74 -21.54 9.25
N ARG A 48 7.18 -20.30 9.46
CA ARG A 48 6.39 -19.25 10.11
C ARG A 48 5.14 -18.88 9.31
N LEU A 49 5.28 -18.73 8.00
CA LEU A 49 4.16 -18.43 7.11
C LEU A 49 3.15 -19.59 7.09
N ASP A 50 3.60 -20.83 6.94
CA ASP A 50 2.72 -22.01 6.95
C ASP A 50 2.00 -22.18 8.29
N TYR A 51 2.69 -21.89 9.40
CA TYR A 51 2.08 -21.87 10.73
C TYR A 51 0.98 -20.80 10.82
N MET A 52 1.28 -19.56 10.41
CA MET A 52 0.33 -18.44 10.47
C MET A 52 -0.90 -18.64 9.59
N ARG A 53 -0.78 -19.32 8.44
CA ARG A 53 -1.93 -19.65 7.59
C ARG A 53 -3.00 -20.47 8.33
N THR A 54 -2.60 -21.24 9.34
CA THR A 54 -3.48 -22.15 10.10
C THR A 54 -3.83 -21.63 11.49
N HIS A 55 -2.91 -20.91 12.13
CA HIS A 55 -2.96 -20.55 13.55
C HIS A 55 -3.06 -19.03 13.80
N ALA A 56 -3.26 -18.21 12.76
CA ALA A 56 -3.46 -16.78 12.94
C ALA A 56 -4.68 -16.48 13.81
N HIS A 57 -4.51 -15.52 14.73
CA HIS A 57 -5.59 -14.96 15.52
C HIS A 57 -6.49 -14.07 14.65
N ASP A 58 -5.90 -13.40 13.66
CA ASP A 58 -6.63 -12.58 12.70
C ASP A 58 -5.99 -12.68 11.32
N SER A 59 -6.82 -12.58 10.28
CA SER A 59 -6.35 -12.47 8.91
C SER A 59 -7.29 -11.65 8.04
N TRP A 60 -6.72 -10.84 7.15
CA TRP A 60 -7.49 -10.03 6.22
C TRP A 60 -6.77 -9.88 4.89
N ASP A 61 -7.55 -9.67 3.83
CA ASP A 61 -7.03 -9.37 2.50
C ASP A 61 -6.74 -7.87 2.40
N VAL A 62 -5.56 -7.54 1.88
CA VAL A 62 -5.19 -6.17 1.55
C VAL A 62 -4.98 -6.07 0.05
N VAL A 63 -5.63 -5.08 -0.55
CA VAL A 63 -5.41 -4.70 -1.94
C VAL A 63 -4.65 -3.39 -1.97
N ARG A 64 -3.42 -3.40 -2.50
CA ARG A 64 -2.71 -2.15 -2.79
C ARG A 64 -3.03 -1.65 -4.20
N PRO A 65 -3.08 -0.32 -4.42
CA PRO A 65 -3.10 0.23 -5.77
C PRO A 65 -1.83 -0.19 -6.54
N ASN A 66 -1.95 -0.53 -7.83
CA ASN A 66 -0.79 -0.82 -8.72
C ASN A 66 -0.21 0.45 -9.32
N ALA A 67 -0.78 1.60 -8.98
CA ALA A 67 -0.32 2.87 -9.45
C ALA A 67 -0.62 3.93 -8.39
N ALA A 68 0.21 4.96 -8.36
CA ALA A 68 -0.11 6.24 -7.77
C ALA A 68 -0.65 7.15 -8.87
N PHE A 69 -1.60 8.01 -8.54
CA PHE A 69 -2.16 8.93 -9.51
C PHE A 69 -2.42 10.31 -8.90
N TYR A 70 -2.40 11.30 -9.77
CA TYR A 70 -2.81 12.67 -9.48
C TYR A 70 -3.90 13.09 -10.48
N GLU A 71 -4.98 13.66 -9.98
CA GLU A 71 -6.07 14.21 -10.79
C GLU A 71 -5.97 15.73 -10.86
N ASP A 72 -5.77 16.24 -12.06
CA ASP A 72 -5.85 17.66 -12.36
C ASP A 72 -7.24 17.95 -12.91
N HIS A 73 -8.13 18.41 -12.05
CA HIS A 73 -9.50 18.71 -12.42
C HIS A 73 -9.62 19.92 -13.36
N GLU A 74 -8.66 20.86 -13.33
CA GLU A 74 -8.64 22.02 -14.21
C GLU A 74 -8.31 21.63 -15.65
N SER A 75 -7.26 20.81 -15.84
CA SER A 75 -6.89 20.29 -17.15
C SER A 75 -7.69 19.05 -17.55
N ARG A 76 -8.54 18.53 -16.65
CA ARG A 76 -9.37 17.34 -16.85
C ARG A 76 -8.54 16.07 -17.14
N LYS A 77 -7.35 15.99 -16.54
CA LYS A 77 -6.40 14.88 -16.74
C LYS A 77 -6.14 14.11 -15.45
N ARG A 78 -5.91 12.80 -15.59
CA ARG A 78 -5.32 11.96 -14.54
C ARG A 78 -3.93 11.52 -15.00
N TYR A 79 -2.93 11.79 -14.17
CA TYR A 79 -1.54 11.40 -14.37
C TYR A 79 -1.26 10.16 -13.52
N VAL A 80 -0.89 9.06 -14.15
CA VAL A 80 -0.74 7.75 -13.50
C VAL A 80 0.71 7.29 -13.58
N ILE A 81 1.29 6.91 -12.44
CA ILE A 81 2.62 6.29 -12.33
C ILE A 81 2.44 4.88 -11.76
N LYS A 82 2.80 3.86 -12.54
CA LYS A 82 2.72 2.46 -12.11
C LYS A 82 3.78 2.12 -11.07
N VAL A 83 3.41 1.35 -10.06
CA VAL A 83 4.28 0.98 -8.92
C VAL A 83 5.52 0.18 -9.31
N ASP A 84 5.46 -0.55 -10.42
CA ASP A 84 6.56 -1.35 -10.97
C ASP A 84 7.48 -0.58 -11.93
N SER A 85 7.33 0.76 -12.03
CA SER A 85 8.12 1.60 -12.92
C SER A 85 9.24 2.35 -12.19
N PRO A 86 10.37 2.67 -12.86
CA PRO A 86 11.43 3.50 -12.28
C PRO A 86 10.95 4.88 -11.81
N GLU A 87 9.92 5.42 -12.48
CA GLU A 87 9.29 6.67 -12.11
C GLU A 87 8.59 6.59 -10.75
N TYR A 88 8.08 5.42 -10.35
CA TYR A 88 7.54 5.25 -9.01
C TYR A 88 8.63 5.29 -7.93
N GLU A 89 9.80 4.71 -8.18
CA GLU A 89 10.94 4.84 -7.26
C GLU A 89 11.39 6.30 -7.13
N GLY A 90 11.37 7.05 -8.23
CA GLY A 90 11.64 8.48 -8.22
C GLY A 90 10.58 9.27 -7.45
N LEU A 91 9.30 8.97 -7.67
CA LEU A 91 8.17 9.54 -6.93
C LEU A 91 8.30 9.28 -5.42
N GLN A 92 8.66 8.06 -5.02
CA GLN A 92 8.86 7.73 -3.60
C GLN A 92 9.97 8.56 -2.96
N LYS A 93 11.05 8.88 -3.68
CA LYS A 93 12.11 9.78 -3.18
C LYS A 93 11.63 11.22 -3.04
N THR A 94 10.63 11.63 -3.82
CA THR A 94 10.01 12.94 -3.65
C THR A 94 9.11 12.99 -2.44
N MET A 95 8.60 11.88 -1.91
CA MET A 95 7.69 11.81 -0.75
C MET A 95 8.49 11.52 0.53
N LYS A 96 8.28 12.30 1.61
CA LYS A 96 8.78 11.93 2.94
C LYS A 96 7.87 10.86 3.53
N ASP A 97 8.43 9.69 3.83
CA ASP A 97 7.86 8.59 4.64
C ASP A 97 6.33 8.54 4.72
N GLY A 98 5.67 8.40 3.57
CA GLY A 98 4.22 8.17 3.51
C GLY A 98 3.33 9.34 3.94
N GLU A 99 3.86 10.54 4.11
CA GLU A 99 3.08 11.75 4.40
C GLU A 99 2.61 12.42 3.10
N CYS A 100 1.32 12.77 3.03
CA CYS A 100 0.80 13.64 1.99
C CYS A 100 1.36 15.05 2.20
N TYR A 101 2.00 15.62 1.18
CA TYR A 101 2.41 17.03 1.22
C TYR A 101 1.19 17.95 1.32
N LEU A 102 1.30 18.98 2.15
CA LEU A 102 0.26 20.01 2.27
C LEU A 102 0.22 20.84 0.99
N GLU A 103 -0.98 21.08 0.48
CA GLU A 103 -1.20 21.98 -0.66
C GLU A 103 -0.58 23.36 -0.41
N GLY A 104 0.03 23.94 -1.45
CA GLY A 104 0.71 25.24 -1.38
C GLY A 104 2.14 25.18 -0.83
N THR A 105 2.67 24.00 -0.52
CA THR A 105 4.09 23.80 -0.23
C THR A 105 4.90 23.57 -1.51
N LYS A 106 6.19 23.92 -1.48
CA LYS A 106 7.09 23.66 -2.61
C LYS A 106 7.17 22.17 -2.91
N GLU A 107 7.18 21.34 -1.87
CA GLU A 107 7.22 19.89 -1.96
C GLU A 107 5.98 19.33 -2.67
N PHE A 108 4.80 19.90 -2.38
CA PHE A 108 3.58 19.57 -3.09
C PHE A 108 3.68 19.95 -4.58
N ASP A 109 4.12 21.17 -4.89
CA ASP A 109 4.29 21.63 -6.28
C ASP A 109 5.33 20.79 -7.06
N ASP A 110 6.43 20.43 -6.41
CA ASP A 110 7.48 19.57 -6.99
C ASP A 110 6.93 18.15 -7.26
N MET A 111 6.10 17.60 -6.36
CA MET A 111 5.40 16.33 -6.57
C MET A 111 4.41 16.42 -7.74
N LEU A 112 3.61 17.50 -7.82
CA LEU A 112 2.67 17.69 -8.93
C LEU A 112 3.39 17.79 -10.28
N ARG A 113 4.52 18.53 -10.32
CA ARG A 113 5.37 18.60 -11.50
C ARG A 113 5.92 17.22 -11.86
N TYR A 114 6.36 16.45 -10.87
CA TYR A 114 6.85 15.08 -11.09
C TYR A 114 5.80 14.20 -11.78
N TYR A 115 4.54 14.23 -11.32
CA TYR A 115 3.45 13.51 -11.99
C TYR A 115 3.26 13.94 -13.45
N ARG A 116 3.29 15.24 -13.73
CA ARG A 116 3.12 15.76 -15.10
C ARG A 116 4.26 15.34 -16.03
N ASP A 117 5.48 15.32 -15.52
CA ASP A 117 6.69 15.06 -16.32
C ASP A 117 6.95 13.55 -16.50
N HIS A 118 6.52 12.72 -15.55
CA HIS A 118 6.91 11.31 -15.45
C HIS A 118 5.73 10.33 -15.40
N ALA A 119 4.49 10.78 -15.69
CA ALA A 119 3.36 9.87 -15.79
C ALA A 119 3.62 8.75 -16.80
N THR A 120 3.53 7.50 -16.33
CA THR A 120 3.51 6.32 -17.21
C THR A 120 2.29 6.30 -18.14
N THR A 121 1.17 6.91 -17.73
CA THR A 121 -0.03 7.04 -18.54
C THR A 121 -0.77 8.32 -18.15
N VAL A 122 -1.35 9.02 -19.13
CA VAL A 122 -2.21 10.18 -18.92
C VAL A 122 -3.59 9.87 -19.46
N GLU A 123 -4.61 9.97 -18.62
CA GLU A 123 -6.00 9.65 -18.93
C GLU A 123 -6.87 10.92 -18.89
N ASP A 124 -7.91 10.96 -19.70
CA ASP A 124 -8.96 11.97 -19.56
C ASP A 124 -9.86 11.62 -18.38
N LEU A 125 -10.13 12.59 -17.50
CA LEU A 125 -11.13 12.40 -16.45
C LEU A 125 -12.51 12.25 -17.08
N PRO A 126 -13.36 11.34 -16.58
CA PRO A 126 -14.69 11.12 -17.14
C PRO A 126 -15.49 12.42 -17.06
N SER A 127 -15.98 12.91 -18.20
CA SER A 127 -17.00 13.96 -18.22
C SER A 127 -18.20 13.37 -17.50
N ASN A 128 -18.63 13.99 -16.39
CA ASN A 128 -19.89 13.60 -15.78
C ASN A 128 -20.92 13.47 -16.92
N PRO A 129 -21.53 12.29 -17.16
CA PRO A 129 -22.74 12.29 -17.95
C PRO A 129 -23.72 13.21 -17.20
N PRO A 130 -24.46 14.10 -17.89
CA PRO A 130 -25.48 14.89 -17.24
C PRO A 130 -26.40 13.93 -16.50
N CYS A 131 -26.60 14.17 -15.20
CA CYS A 131 -27.61 13.48 -14.41
C CYS A 131 -28.94 13.58 -15.18
N CYS A 132 -29.44 12.44 -15.65
CA CYS A 132 -30.80 12.33 -16.19
C CYS A 132 -31.77 12.05 -15.05
#